data_AF-A0A7S2BCW7-F1
#
_entry.id   AF-A0A7S2BCW7-F1
#
_cell.length_a   1.000
_cell.length_b   1.000
_cell.length_c   1.000
_cell.angle_alpha   90.00
_cell.angle_beta   90.00
_cell.angle_gamma   90.00
#
_symmetry.space_group_name_H-M   'P 1'
#
loop_
_entity.id
_entity.type
_entity.pdbx_description
1 polymer ?
#
loop_
_entity_poly.entity_id
_entity_poly.type
_entity_poly.pdbx_seq_one_letter_code
_entity_poly.pdbx_strand_id
1 'polypeptide(L)'
;MVTVYNVDETEGKALYGDAYLPITYFARTHLKGSAAKDCDHWHDGAGIMVHHMSFTLAFEAVLQAINPSISMPYWEYSLDAYNFGSNWFQQSE
;
A
#
# COMPACT_ATOMS: atom_id res chain seq x y z
N MET A 1 13.36 -2.83 -0.58
CA MET A 1 13.06 -1.91 -1.69
C MET A 1 12.85 -0.52 -1.10
N VAL A 2 13.92 0.28 -1.01
CA VAL A 2 13.90 1.57 -0.28
C VAL A 2 13.61 2.77 -1.19
N THR A 3 13.62 2.57 -2.51
CA THR A 3 13.43 3.63 -3.51
C THR A 3 12.13 4.41 -3.31
N VAL A 4 10.99 3.73 -3.23
CA VAL A 4 9.67 4.35 -3.00
C VAL A 4 9.58 5.12 -1.67
N TYR A 5 10.45 4.82 -0.71
CA TYR A 5 10.52 5.53 0.57
C TYR A 5 11.48 6.72 0.55
N ASN A 6 12.52 6.69 -0.29
CA ASN A 6 13.63 7.65 -0.24
C ASN A 6 13.68 8.62 -1.43
N VAL A 7 13.04 8.28 -2.55
CA VAL A 7 13.04 9.10 -3.77
C VAL A 7 11.71 9.85 -3.85
N ASP A 8 11.80 11.18 -3.92
CA ASP A 8 10.62 12.04 -4.04
C ASP A 8 9.95 11.92 -5.41
N GLU A 9 8.78 12.54 -5.57
CA GLU A 9 8.00 12.44 -6.80
C GLU A 9 8.70 13.05 -8.02
N THR A 10 9.43 14.16 -7.85
CA THR A 10 10.07 14.87 -8.96
C THR A 10 11.23 14.05 -9.49
N GLU A 11 12.12 13.61 -8.58
CA GLU A 11 13.25 12.76 -8.93
C GLU A 11 12.77 11.41 -9.49
N GLY A 12 11.79 10.78 -8.82
CA GLY A 12 11.31 9.47 -9.23
C GLY A 12 10.60 9.49 -10.59
N LYS A 13 9.87 10.55 -10.94
CA LYS A 13 9.31 10.70 -12.29
C LYS A 13 10.39 10.87 -13.35
N ALA A 14 11.47 11.60 -13.04
CA ALA A 14 12.59 11.74 -13.96
C ALA A 14 13.34 10.40 -14.18
N LEU A 15 13.41 9.54 -13.17
CA LEU A 15 14.11 8.24 -13.24
C LEU A 15 13.25 7.10 -13.79
N TYR A 16 11.98 7.02 -13.39
CA TYR A 16 11.11 5.86 -13.60
C TYR A 16 9.85 6.19 -14.45
N GLY A 17 9.71 7.44 -14.89
CA GLY A 17 8.61 7.91 -15.71
C GLY A 17 7.42 8.46 -14.91
N ASP A 18 6.48 9.08 -15.64
CA ASP A 18 5.36 9.84 -15.06
C ASP A 18 4.45 9.05 -14.13
N ALA A 19 4.46 7.71 -14.23
CA ALA A 19 3.68 6.82 -13.39
C ALA A 19 4.25 6.65 -11.97
N TYR A 20 5.47 7.11 -11.70
CA TYR A 20 6.07 7.00 -10.38
C TYR A 20 5.34 7.86 -9.35
N LEU A 21 5.04 7.25 -8.19
CA LEU A 21 4.46 7.92 -7.02
C LEU A 21 5.23 7.48 -5.77
N PRO A 22 5.72 8.40 -4.92
CA PRO A 22 6.42 8.04 -3.69
C PRO A 22 5.45 7.47 -2.65
N ILE A 23 5.97 6.76 -1.63
CA ILE A 23 5.13 6.18 -0.57
C ILE A 23 4.28 7.23 0.16
N THR A 24 4.77 8.46 0.25
CA THR A 24 4.06 9.59 0.88
C THR A 24 2.80 9.97 0.12
N TYR A 25 2.72 9.74 -1.19
CA TYR A 25 1.49 9.90 -1.97
C TYR A 25 0.41 8.93 -1.48
N PHE A 26 0.74 7.64 -1.37
CA PHE A 26 -0.20 6.61 -0.94
C PHE A 26 -0.69 6.85 0.48
N ALA A 27 0.23 7.14 1.41
CA ALA A 27 -0.12 7.45 2.80
C ALA A 27 -1.05 8.67 2.92
N ARG A 28 -0.76 9.76 2.21
CA ARG A 28 -1.60 10.98 2.22
C ARG A 28 -2.96 10.73 1.59
N THR A 29 -3.03 9.98 0.50
CA THR A 29 -4.27 9.71 -0.21
C THR A 29 -5.19 8.80 0.60
N HIS A 30 -4.66 7.74 1.21
CA HIS A 30 -5.42 6.90 2.13
C HIS A 30 -5.95 7.73 3.32
N LEU A 31 -5.09 8.55 3.96
CA LEU A 31 -5.50 9.39 5.08
C LEU A 31 -6.61 10.37 4.69
N LYS A 32 -6.53 11.01 3.53
CA LYS A 32 -7.59 11.90 3.02
C LYS A 32 -8.91 11.17 2.80
N GLY A 33 -8.84 9.89 2.43
CA GLY A 33 -9.99 9.03 2.20
C GLY A 33 -10.66 8.52 3.47
N SER A 34 -9.88 8.22 4.50
CA SER A 34 -10.36 7.53 5.70
C SER A 34 -10.48 8.39 6.96
N ALA A 35 -9.93 9.61 6.97
CA ALA A 35 -9.83 10.41 8.20
C ALA A 35 -10.83 11.57 8.29
N ALA A 36 -11.83 11.63 7.40
CA ALA A 36 -12.88 12.64 7.54
C ALA A 36 -13.72 12.33 8.80
N LYS A 37 -14.11 13.38 9.53
CA LYS A 37 -14.79 13.23 10.84
C LYS A 37 -16.24 12.77 10.71
N ASP A 38 -16.82 12.98 9.55
CA ASP A 38 -18.22 12.76 9.23
C ASP A 38 -18.46 11.44 8.52
N CYS A 39 -17.51 10.94 7.70
CA CYS A 39 -17.61 9.69 6.96
C CYS A 39 -16.23 9.06 6.71
N ASP A 40 -16.12 7.73 6.81
CA ASP A 40 -15.00 7.00 6.22
C ASP A 40 -15.35 6.62 4.77
N HIS A 41 -14.65 7.21 3.80
CA HIS A 41 -14.94 6.94 2.39
C HIS A 41 -14.25 5.69 1.86
N TRP A 42 -13.39 5.04 2.65
CA TRP A 42 -12.47 4.00 2.21
C TRP A 42 -12.68 2.66 2.90
N HIS A 43 -13.21 2.64 4.12
CA HIS A 43 -13.42 1.40 4.87
C HIS A 43 -14.89 1.04 5.05
N ASP A 44 -15.80 2.02 4.98
CA ASP A 44 -17.23 1.76 5.17
C ASP A 44 -17.95 1.34 3.88
N GLY A 45 -18.78 0.31 4.01
CA GLY A 45 -19.70 -0.13 2.96
C GLY A 45 -19.02 -0.70 1.71
N ALA A 46 -19.57 -0.40 0.54
CA ALA A 46 -19.14 -0.99 -0.74
C ALA A 46 -17.78 -0.46 -1.25
N GLY A 47 -17.24 0.60 -0.63
CA GLY A 47 -15.98 1.22 -1.05
C GLY A 47 -14.74 0.40 -0.69
N ILE A 48 -14.79 -0.40 0.38
CA ILE A 48 -13.60 -1.03 0.98
C ILE A 48 -12.76 -1.83 -0.01
N MET A 49 -13.37 -2.80 -0.68
CA MET A 49 -12.66 -3.68 -1.60
C MET A 49 -12.13 -2.93 -2.82
N VAL A 50 -12.94 -2.04 -3.40
CA VAL A 50 -12.59 -1.35 -4.64
C VAL A 50 -11.44 -0.36 -4.40
N HIS A 51 -11.49 0.40 -3.29
CA HIS A 51 -10.41 1.31 -2.94
C HIS A 51 -9.11 0.57 -2.67
N HIS A 52 -9.12 -0.48 -1.85
CA HIS A 52 -7.89 -1.20 -1.50
C HIS A 52 -7.29 -1.95 -2.70
N MET A 53 -8.11 -2.62 -3.51
CA MET A 53 -7.61 -3.29 -4.72
C MET A 53 -7.00 -2.32 -5.73
N SER A 54 -7.65 -1.17 -5.96
CA SER A 54 -7.10 -0.16 -6.87
C SER A 54 -5.79 0.44 -6.33
N PHE A 55 -5.68 0.60 -5.01
CA PHE A 55 -4.45 1.03 -4.35
C PHE A 55 -3.31 0.01 -4.46
N THR A 56 -3.60 -1.27 -4.26
CA THR A 56 -2.61 -2.35 -4.44
C THR A 56 -2.11 -2.40 -5.88
N LEU A 57 -2.98 -2.30 -6.87
CA LEU A 57 -2.61 -2.31 -8.29
C LEU A 57 -1.79 -1.07 -8.67
N ALA A 58 -2.17 0.11 -8.17
CA ALA A 58 -1.42 1.34 -8.41
C ALA A 58 -0.01 1.28 -7.79
N PHE A 59 0.10 0.73 -6.57
CA PHE A 59 1.40 0.54 -5.93
C PHE A 59 2.25 -0.49 -6.67
N GLU A 60 1.67 -1.62 -7.10
CA GLU A 60 2.36 -2.61 -7.94
C GLU A 60 2.92 -1.98 -9.22
N ALA A 61 2.12 -1.16 -9.91
CA ALA A 61 2.55 -0.47 -11.13
C ALA A 61 3.75 0.46 -10.87
N VAL A 62 3.78 1.16 -9.73
CA VAL A 62 4.95 1.97 -9.32
C VAL A 62 6.18 1.09 -9.10
N LEU A 63 6.02 -0.06 -8.42
CA LEU A 63 7.13 -1.00 -8.21
C LEU A 63 7.64 -1.58 -9.54
N GLN A 64 6.74 -1.87 -10.47
CA GLN A 64 7.06 -2.39 -11.80
C GLN A 64 7.73 -1.36 -12.71
N ALA A 65 7.45 -0.07 -12.54
CA ALA A 65 8.18 1.00 -13.21
C ALA A 65 9.67 1.05 -12.78
N ILE A 66 9.98 0.60 -11.56
CA ILE A 66 11.36 0.48 -11.06
C ILE A 66 11.98 -0.87 -11.47
N ASN A 67 11.22 -1.97 -11.31
CA ASN A 67 11.62 -3.31 -11.70
C ASN A 67 10.40 -4.13 -12.16
N PRO A 68 10.28 -4.44 -13.46
CA PRO A 68 9.07 -5.07 -14.03
C PRO A 68 8.85 -6.52 -13.60
N SER A 69 9.81 -7.17 -12.93
CA SER A 69 9.66 -8.53 -12.41
C SER A 69 8.91 -8.61 -11.07
N ILE A 70 8.60 -7.47 -10.46
CA ILE A 70 7.97 -7.42 -9.14
C ILE A 70 6.46 -7.61 -9.26
N SER A 71 5.94 -8.46 -8.38
CA SER A 71 4.52 -8.58 -8.08
C SER A 71 4.28 -8.26 -6.60
N MET A 72 3.07 -7.85 -6.27
CA MET A 72 2.68 -7.61 -4.88
C MET A 72 2.65 -8.91 -4.09
N PRO A 73 3.47 -9.05 -3.03
CA PRO A 73 3.31 -10.16 -2.12
C PRO A 73 2.04 -9.97 -1.29
N TYR A 74 1.49 -11.08 -0.81
CA TYR A 74 0.45 -11.08 0.20
C TYR A 74 0.95 -11.76 1.47
N TRP A 75 0.28 -11.49 2.57
CA TRP A 75 0.55 -12.13 3.84
C TRP A 75 -0.66 -12.95 4.28
N GLU A 76 -0.46 -14.26 4.43
CA GLU A 76 -1.48 -15.17 4.94
C GLU A 76 -1.49 -15.20 6.47
N TYR A 77 -1.98 -14.14 7.08
CA TYR A 77 -1.99 -13.98 8.54
C TYR A 77 -2.87 -15.02 9.26
N SER A 78 -3.79 -15.72 8.57
CA SER A 78 -4.57 -16.80 9.18
C SER A 78 -3.74 -18.05 9.46
N LEU A 79 -2.70 -18.30 8.65
CA LEU A 79 -1.75 -19.39 8.89
C LEU A 79 -0.92 -19.11 10.14
N ASP A 80 -0.52 -17.85 10.34
CA ASP A 80 0.20 -17.45 11.56
C ASP A 80 -0.71 -17.59 12.79
N ALA A 81 -1.97 -17.20 12.68
CA ALA A 81 -2.95 -17.43 13.74
C ALA A 81 -3.15 -18.91 14.06
N TYR A 82 -3.14 -19.78 13.05
CA TYR A 82 -3.23 -21.23 13.23
C TYR A 82 -1.98 -21.81 13.91
N ASN A 83 -0.78 -21.39 13.51
CA ASN A 83 0.49 -21.94 14.00
C ASN A 83 0.90 -21.39 15.38
N PHE A 84 0.60 -20.12 15.66
CA PHE A 84 1.12 -19.39 16.83
C PHE A 84 0.02 -18.90 17.79
N GLY A 85 -1.27 -19.15 17.47
CA GLY A 85 -2.42 -18.75 18.26
C GLY A 85 -2.89 -17.31 17.99
N SER A 86 -4.05 -16.92 18.53
CA SER A 86 -4.73 -15.65 18.20
C SER A 86 -3.96 -14.36 18.54
N ASN A 87 -2.92 -14.46 19.38
CA ASN A 87 -2.12 -13.31 19.82
C ASN A 87 -0.71 -13.30 19.20
N TRP A 88 -0.52 -13.99 18.07
CA TRP A 88 0.77 -14.10 17.38
C TRP A 88 1.42 -12.74 17.09
N PHE A 89 0.61 -11.71 16.80
CA PHE A 89 1.06 -10.35 16.51
C PHE A 89 1.70 -9.63 17.70
N GLN A 90 1.51 -10.12 18.93
CA GLN A 90 2.13 -9.55 20.13
C GLN A 90 3.56 -10.07 20.35
N GLN A 91 3.99 -11.09 19.60
CA GLN A 91 5.32 -11.67 19.71
C GLN A 91 6.32 -11.09 18.70
N SER A 92 5.88 -10.18 17.82
CA SER A 92 6.74 -9.43 16.92
C SER A 92 7.16 -8.10 17.57
N GLU A 93 8.07 -8.17 18.54
CA GLU A 93 8.91 -7.05 18.98
C GLU A 93 10.39 -7.48 18.96
#